data_AF-A0A2S9G805-F1
#
_entry.id   AF-A0A2S9G805-F1
#
_cell.length_a   1.000
_cell.length_b   1.000
_cell.length_c   1.000
_cell.angle_alpha   90.00
_cell.angle_beta   90.00
_cell.angle_gamma   90.00
#
_symmetry.space_group_name_H-M   'P 1'
#
loop_
_entity.id
_entity.type
_entity.pdbx_description
1 polymer ?
#
loop_
_entity_poly.entity_id
_entity_poly.type
_entity_poly.pdbx_seq_one_letter_code
_entity_poly.pdbx_strand_id
1 'polypeptide(L)'
;MIAALVIAVGAVIAVLVVAAVVQRSPAQEPVAITEIPAPRADGPDCRALVDALPDQLGDYRRAAVREPAPAGTAAWQPQEPGGE
;
A
#
# COMPACT_ATOMS: atom_id res chain seq x y z
N MET A 1 -20.50 35.43 8.94
CA MET A 1 -19.71 34.72 9.96
C MET A 1 -19.91 33.21 9.90
N ILE A 2 -21.14 32.70 9.85
CA ILE A 2 -21.44 31.26 9.82
C ILE A 2 -20.83 30.53 8.61
N ALA A 3 -20.93 31.09 7.39
CA ALA A 3 -20.38 30.46 6.19
C ALA A 3 -18.86 30.23 6.24
N ALA A 4 -18.11 31.22 6.75
CA ALA A 4 -16.66 31.09 6.92
C ALA A 4 -16.30 29.99 7.93
N LEU A 5 -17.10 29.86 9.00
CA LEU A 5 -16.92 28.83 10.02
C LEU A 5 -17.14 27.43 9.46
N VAL A 6 -18.18 27.24 8.63
CA VAL A 6 -18.46 25.96 7.98
C VAL A 6 -17.34 25.55 7.02
N ILE A 7 -16.83 26.49 6.22
CA ILE A 7 -15.72 26.22 5.29
C ILE A 7 -14.46 25.83 6.07
N ALA A 8 -14.14 26.56 7.15
CA ALA A 8 -12.98 26.26 7.98
C ALA A 8 -13.08 24.85 8.60
N VAL A 9 -14.22 24.50 9.19
CA VAL A 9 -14.44 23.17 9.78
C VAL A 9 -14.38 22.08 8.72
N GLY A 10 -15.00 22.29 7.56
CA GLY A 10 -14.96 21.35 6.43
C GLY A 10 -13.53 21.08 5.93
N ALA A 11 -12.71 22.13 5.81
CA ALA A 11 -11.32 22.00 5.41
C ALA A 11 -10.50 21.20 6.44
N VAL A 12 -10.70 21.46 7.74
CA VAL A 12 -10.01 20.70 8.80
C VAL A 12 -10.40 19.22 8.75
N ILE A 13 -11.69 18.90 8.61
CA ILE A 13 -12.15 17.51 8.49
C ILE A 13 -11.54 16.83 7.26
N ALA A 14 -11.54 17.50 6.10
CA ALA A 14 -10.94 16.96 4.88
C ALA A 14 -9.45 16.65 5.06
N VAL A 15 -8.69 17.59 5.65
CA VAL A 15 -7.26 17.38 5.95
C VAL A 15 -7.07 16.22 6.90
N LEU A 16 -7.87 16.11 7.97
CA LEU A 16 -7.77 15.01 8.92
C LEU A 16 -8.07 13.65 8.27
N VAL A 17 -9.04 13.58 7.37
CA VAL A 17 -9.34 12.35 6.60
C VAL A 17 -8.17 11.98 5.70
N VAL A 18 -7.65 12.92 4.92
CA VAL A 18 -6.47 12.69 4.05
C VAL A 18 -5.28 12.26 4.88
N ALA A 19 -5.00 12.96 5.97
CA ALA A 19 -3.91 12.67 6.87
C ALA A 19 -4.05 11.29 7.52
N ALA A 20 -5.25 10.88 7.93
CA ALA A 20 -5.51 9.55 8.47
C ALA A 20 -5.34 8.45 7.41
N VAL A 21 -5.77 8.70 6.16
CA VAL A 21 -5.57 7.77 5.05
C VAL A 21 -4.08 7.62 4.72
N VAL A 22 -3.34 8.73 4.71
CA VAL A 22 -1.89 8.75 4.44
C VAL A 22 -1.10 8.15 5.61
N GLN A 23 -1.44 8.45 6.86
CA GLN A 23 -0.73 7.93 8.04
C GLN A 23 -0.99 6.44 8.30
N ARG A 24 -2.12 5.89 7.84
CA ARG A 24 -2.32 4.43 7.76
C ARG A 24 -1.40 3.74 6.74
N SER A 25 -0.72 4.54 5.92
CA SER A 25 0.44 4.13 5.15
C SER A 25 1.65 4.83 5.78
N PRO A 26 2.10 4.46 7.00
CA PRO A 26 3.41 4.91 7.46
C PRO A 26 4.39 4.57 6.32
N ALA A 27 5.40 5.43 6.10
CA ALA A 27 6.36 5.24 5.01
C ALA A 27 7.17 3.95 5.24
N GLN A 28 6.55 2.83 4.90
CA GLN A 28 7.09 1.49 5.02
C GLN A 28 8.18 1.40 3.97
N GLU A 29 9.39 1.05 4.41
CA GLU A 29 10.51 0.95 3.49
C GLU A 29 10.15 -0.06 2.38
N PRO A 30 10.37 0.27 1.10
CA PRO A 30 10.06 -0.64 0.01
C PRO A 30 10.75 -1.99 0.21
N VAL A 31 9.98 -3.08 0.12
CA VAL A 31 10.47 -4.44 0.38
C VAL A 31 11.46 -4.82 -0.71
N ALA A 32 12.67 -5.22 -0.31
CA ALA A 32 13.65 -5.78 -1.22
C ALA A 32 13.33 -7.26 -1.47
N ILE A 33 13.10 -7.62 -2.72
CA ILE A 33 12.90 -9.01 -3.14
C ILE A 33 14.07 -9.39 -4.04
N THR A 34 14.76 -10.47 -3.71
CA THR A 34 15.85 -10.98 -4.53
C THR A 34 15.29 -11.66 -5.77
N GLU A 35 15.81 -11.33 -6.95
CA GLU A 35 15.48 -12.04 -8.18
C GLU A 35 15.97 -13.49 -8.12
N ILE A 36 15.10 -14.39 -8.57
CA ILE A 36 15.42 -15.80 -8.84
C ILE A 36 14.99 -16.14 -10.28
N PRO A 37 15.63 -17.11 -10.95
CA PRO A 37 15.25 -17.48 -12.31
C PRO A 37 13.79 -17.99 -12.38
N ALA A 38 12.89 -17.16 -12.90
CA ALA A 38 11.46 -17.47 -13.04
C ALA A 38 10.95 -17.16 -14.47
N PRO A 39 11.23 -18.03 -15.48
CA PRO A 39 10.97 -17.75 -16.89
C PRO A 39 9.49 -17.54 -17.26
N ARG A 40 8.57 -17.92 -16.38
CA ARG A 40 7.11 -17.82 -16.59
C ARG A 40 6.45 -16.74 -15.73
N ALA A 41 7.22 -15.94 -14.99
CA ALA A 41 6.69 -14.93 -14.07
C ALA A 41 5.87 -13.83 -14.78
N ASP A 42 6.21 -13.50 -16.03
CA ASP A 42 5.44 -12.58 -16.88
C ASP A 42 4.29 -13.25 -17.66
N GLY A 43 4.03 -14.53 -17.39
CA GLY A 43 2.93 -15.27 -18.00
C GLY A 43 1.55 -14.66 -17.68
N PRO A 44 0.54 -14.87 -18.53
CA PRO A 44 -0.80 -14.29 -18.34
C PRO A 44 -1.43 -14.75 -17.03
N ASP A 45 -1.24 -16.01 -16.63
CA ASP A 45 -1.81 -16.56 -15.39
C ASP A 45 -1.18 -15.93 -14.14
N CYS A 46 0.14 -15.68 -14.15
CA CYS A 46 0.82 -15.02 -13.03
C CYS A 46 0.39 -13.55 -12.92
N ARG A 47 0.25 -12.85 -14.05
CA ARG A 47 -0.29 -11.48 -14.06
C ARG A 47 -1.71 -11.42 -13.52
N ALA A 48 -2.60 -12.29 -14.02
CA ALA A 48 -3.97 -12.38 -13.54
C ALA A 48 -4.05 -12.66 -12.03
N LEU A 49 -3.16 -13.53 -11.52
CA LEU A 49 -3.06 -13.78 -10.08
C LEU A 49 -2.63 -12.52 -9.34
N VAL A 50 -1.53 -11.88 -9.77
CA VAL A 50 -0.98 -10.68 -9.11
C VAL A 50 -1.98 -9.53 -9.08
N ASP A 51 -2.72 -9.35 -10.17
CA ASP A 51 -3.78 -8.33 -10.29
C ASP A 51 -4.99 -8.63 -9.40
N ALA A 52 -5.26 -9.91 -9.13
CA ALA A 52 -6.36 -10.35 -8.25
C ALA A 52 -5.98 -10.34 -6.76
N LEU A 53 -4.72 -10.08 -6.42
CA LEU A 53 -4.28 -10.08 -5.03
C LEU A 53 -4.89 -8.90 -4.25
N PRO A 54 -5.35 -9.13 -3.02
CA PRO A 54 -5.97 -8.08 -2.23
C PRO A 54 -4.94 -7.06 -1.71
N ASP A 55 -5.43 -5.87 -1.41
CA ASP A 55 -4.66 -4.83 -0.71
C ASP A 55 -4.38 -5.20 0.77
N GLN A 56 -5.18 -6.08 1.36
CA GLN A 56 -5.05 -6.51 2.74
C GLN A 56 -5.00 -8.04 2.83
N LEU A 57 -4.03 -8.54 3.60
CA LEU A 57 -3.84 -9.97 3.87
C LEU A 57 -3.76 -10.16 5.38
N GLY A 58 -4.90 -10.39 6.02
CA GLY A 58 -5.02 -10.38 7.48
C GLY A 58 -4.64 -9.01 8.06
N ASP A 59 -3.67 -9.00 8.97
CA ASP A 59 -3.14 -7.78 9.61
C ASP A 59 -2.05 -7.07 8.78
N TYR A 60 -1.75 -7.58 7.58
CA TYR A 60 -0.76 -7.01 6.68
C TYR A 60 -1.43 -6.22 5.56
N ARG A 61 -0.80 -5.11 5.17
CA ARG A 61 -1.21 -4.26 4.04
C ARG A 61 -0.19 -4.36 2.91
N ARG A 62 -0.68 -4.26 1.67
CA ARG A 62 0.14 -4.29 0.46
C ARG A 62 1.22 -3.22 0.54
N ALA A 63 2.46 -3.64 0.35
CA ALA A 63 3.65 -2.82 0.46
C ALA A 63 4.28 -2.59 -0.91
N ALA A 64 4.95 -1.44 -1.07
CA ALA A 64 5.74 -1.18 -2.26
C ALA A 64 6.93 -2.16 -2.33
N VAL A 65 7.20 -2.68 -3.52
CA VAL A 65 8.41 -3.46 -3.82
C VAL A 65 9.50 -2.50 -4.29
N ARG A 66 10.72 -2.70 -3.82
CA ARG A 66 11.87 -1.90 -4.26
C ARG A 66 12.18 -2.18 -5.73
N GLU A 67 12.43 -1.13 -6.50
CA GLU A 67 12.83 -1.29 -7.89
C GLU A 67 14.32 -1.68 -8.06
N PRO A 68 14.65 -2.52 -9.07
CA PRO A 68 13.73 -3.17 -10.00
C PRO A 68 12.94 -4.32 -9.33
N ALA A 69 11.62 -4.30 -9.48
CA ALA A 69 10.75 -5.32 -8.89
C ALA A 69 10.76 -6.57 -9.78
N PRO A 70 11.03 -7.77 -9.24
CA PRO A 70 10.96 -9.00 -10.03
C PRO A 70 9.53 -9.23 -10.53
N ALA A 71 9.40 -9.73 -11.76
CA ALA A 71 8.10 -10.08 -12.33
C ALA A 71 7.32 -11.04 -11.42
N GLY A 72 6.00 -10.87 -11.37
CA GLY A 72 5.14 -11.78 -10.61
C GLY A 72 5.25 -11.66 -9.09
N THR A 73 5.80 -10.57 -8.56
CA THR A 73 5.97 -10.38 -7.11
C THR A 73 4.97 -9.39 -6.51
N ALA A 74 4.63 -9.62 -5.25
CA ALA A 74 3.89 -8.70 -4.40
C ALA A 74 4.39 -8.86 -2.96
N ALA A 75 4.33 -7.79 -2.18
CA ALA A 75 4.73 -7.79 -0.78
C ALA A 75 3.63 -7.21 0.11
N TRP A 76 3.61 -7.66 1.36
CA TRP A 76 2.79 -7.07 2.41
C TRP A 76 3.66 -6.86 3.65
N GLN A 77 3.32 -5.83 4.41
CA GLN A 77 4.00 -5.49 5.66
C GLN A 77 2.94 -5.25 6.77
N PRO A 78 3.28 -5.54 8.03
CA PRO A 78 2.34 -5.37 9.14
C PRO A 78 2.00 -3.89 9.31
N GLN A 79 0.74 -3.59 9.62
CA GLN A 79 0.29 -2.21 9.78
C GLN A 79 0.91 -1.53 11.02
N GLU A 80 1.37 -2.33 11.99
CA GLU A 80 2.11 -1.89 13.17
C GLU A 80 3.59 -2.33 13.07
N PRO A 81 4.55 -1.42 13.23
CA PRO A 81 5.97 -1.78 13.24
C PRO A 81 6.27 -2.62 14.50
N GLY A 82 6.46 -3.93 14.33
CA GLY A 82 6.83 -4.86 15.40
C GLY A 82 5.82 -5.97 15.72
N GLY A 83 4.84 -6.26 14.86
CA GLY A 83 3.96 -7.41 15.03
C GLY A 83 4.73 -8.74 15.01
N GLU A 84 4.81 -9.39 16.17
CA GLU A 84 5.32 -10.75 16.39
C GLU A 84 4.31 -11.83 15.93
#